data_AF-A0A2G8L4S2-F1
#
_entry.id   AF-A0A2G8L4S2-F1
#
_cell.length_a   1.000
_cell.length_b   1.000
_cell.length_c   1.000
_cell.angle_alpha   90.00
_cell.angle_beta   90.00
_cell.angle_gamma   90.00
#
_symmetry.space_group_name_H-M   'P 1'
#
loop_
_entity.id
_entity.type
_entity.pdbx_description
1 polymer ?
#
loop_
_entity_poly.entity_id
_entity_poly.type
_entity_poly.pdbx_seq_one_letter_code
_entity_poly.pdbx_strand_id
1 'polypeptide(L)'
;MLTQLKLDSYMYMSQVLRDPMTAFLSSLHVESVRQTAIDCNWRHDLGAIGHVKPCSNTPHLGIPFILRAGANFTVTFQKNLDHWLKKTPGHFLISLVDGKVESRLAMIPDKGEPNLTLYAKNVTMPSAPLHKPLTLQVIYVTMNHDAPPMFYQCSDIELYTSK
;
A
#
# COMPACT_ATOMS: atom_id res chain seq x y z
N MET A 1 -14.47 -34.01 -18.90
CA MET A 1 -13.74 -33.61 -17.69
C MET A 1 -12.82 -32.48 -18.10
N LEU A 2 -13.28 -31.23 -17.99
CA LEU A 2 -12.58 -30.04 -18.49
C LEU A 2 -12.08 -29.23 -17.30
N THR A 3 -10.77 -29.10 -17.23
CA THR A 3 -9.97 -28.30 -16.30
C THR A 3 -10.33 -26.82 -16.44
N GLN A 4 -10.83 -26.20 -15.36
CA GLN A 4 -10.92 -24.75 -15.25
C GLN A 4 -9.52 -24.18 -14.99
N LEU A 5 -8.96 -23.51 -15.99
CA LEU A 5 -7.85 -22.57 -15.83
C LEU A 5 -8.32 -21.42 -14.94
N LYS A 6 -7.77 -21.36 -13.72
CA LYS A 6 -7.91 -20.25 -12.79
C LYS A 6 -7.11 -19.08 -13.37
N LEU A 7 -7.79 -18.09 -13.94
CA LEU A 7 -7.17 -16.86 -14.42
C LEU A 7 -6.66 -16.06 -13.22
N ASP A 8 -5.36 -16.21 -12.94
CA ASP A 8 -4.62 -15.28 -12.11
C ASP A 8 -4.68 -13.90 -12.78
N SER A 9 -5.49 -13.01 -12.22
CA SER A 9 -5.61 -11.64 -12.68
C SER A 9 -4.38 -10.84 -12.24
N TYR A 10 -3.32 -10.92 -13.03
CA TYR A 10 -2.23 -9.94 -13.02
C TYR A 10 -2.78 -8.60 -13.52
N MET A 11 -2.91 -7.62 -12.64
CA MET A 11 -3.23 -6.25 -13.06
C MET A 11 -1.96 -5.41 -13.05
N TYR A 12 -1.47 -5.12 -14.26
CA TYR A 12 -0.33 -4.25 -14.54
C TYR A 12 -0.77 -2.77 -14.56
N MET A 13 -0.08 -1.95 -13.76
CA MET A 13 0.62 -0.71 -14.14
C MET A 13 -0.16 0.42 -14.82
N SER A 14 -0.35 1.52 -14.07
CA SER A 14 -0.48 2.87 -14.64
C SER A 14 0.42 3.82 -13.86
N GLN A 15 1.68 3.92 -14.32
CA GLN A 15 2.52 5.07 -13.97
C GLN A 15 1.91 6.31 -14.62
N VAL A 16 1.45 7.27 -13.83
CA VAL A 16 1.20 8.63 -14.35
C VAL A 16 2.57 9.30 -14.54
N LEU A 17 3.23 8.96 -15.66
CA LEU A 17 4.36 9.71 -16.18
C LEU A 17 3.85 11.03 -16.77
N ARG A 18 4.60 12.10 -16.50
CA ARG A 18 4.33 13.47 -16.92
C ARG A 18 4.61 13.61 -18.42
N ASP A 19 3.71 14.27 -19.14
CA ASP A 19 4.05 14.95 -20.40
C ASP A 19 3.66 16.45 -20.31
N PRO A 20 4.52 17.38 -20.76
CA PRO A 20 4.21 18.81 -20.80
C PRO A 20 3.90 19.26 -22.24
N MET A 21 2.64 19.59 -22.56
CA MET A 21 2.33 20.56 -23.63
C MET A 21 0.96 21.24 -23.40
N THR A 22 1.05 22.51 -22.99
CA THR A 22 0.34 23.68 -23.52
C THR A 22 -1.17 23.65 -23.76
N ALA A 23 -1.87 24.40 -22.88
CA ALA A 23 -3.06 25.26 -23.09
C ALA A 23 -4.38 24.64 -23.58
N PHE A 24 -5.44 24.74 -22.76
CA PHE A 24 -6.60 25.63 -23.01
C PHE A 24 -7.53 25.69 -21.78
N LEU A 25 -8.27 26.79 -21.68
CA LEU A 25 -8.95 27.38 -20.53
C LEU A 25 -10.09 26.54 -19.89
N SER A 26 -10.15 26.57 -18.54
CA SER A 26 -11.23 27.18 -17.74
C SER A 26 -11.60 26.38 -16.47
N SER A 27 -11.46 27.09 -15.34
CA SER A 27 -12.21 26.95 -14.08
C SER A 27 -12.61 25.55 -13.59
N LEU A 28 -11.66 24.84 -13.01
CA LEU A 28 -11.91 23.88 -11.93
C LEU A 28 -10.75 24.02 -10.95
N HIS A 29 -11.04 24.64 -9.80
CA HIS A 29 -10.13 24.70 -8.66
C HIS A 29 -10.05 23.28 -8.05
N VAL A 30 -9.41 22.36 -8.78
CA VAL A 30 -8.90 21.13 -8.20
C VAL A 30 -7.60 21.55 -7.54
N GLU A 31 -7.64 21.78 -6.23
CA GLU A 31 -6.43 21.71 -5.43
C GLU A 31 -5.76 20.38 -5.81
N SER A 32 -4.64 20.48 -6.50
CA SER A 32 -3.77 19.39 -6.86
C SER A 32 -3.26 18.76 -5.57
N VAL A 33 -4.07 17.91 -4.94
CA VAL A 33 -3.59 16.92 -3.99
C VAL A 33 -2.58 16.13 -4.80
N ARG A 34 -1.28 16.31 -4.49
CA ARG A 34 -0.20 15.49 -5.04
C ARG A 34 -0.38 14.08 -4.50
N GLN A 35 -1.32 13.37 -5.08
CA GLN A 35 -1.73 12.05 -4.71
C GLN A 35 -0.66 11.13 -5.27
N THR A 36 0.40 10.92 -4.48
CA THR A 36 1.35 9.88 -4.80
C THR A 36 0.68 8.57 -4.38
N ALA A 37 0.00 7.94 -5.33
CA ALA A 37 -0.39 6.55 -5.19
C ALA A 37 0.90 5.75 -5.08
N ILE A 38 1.04 5.07 -3.96
CA ILE A 38 2.10 4.09 -3.80
C ILE A 38 1.54 2.83 -4.44
N ASP A 39 1.97 2.56 -5.67
CA ASP A 39 1.53 1.39 -6.44
C ASP A 39 2.22 0.15 -5.86
N CYS A 40 1.62 -0.36 -4.80
CA CYS A 40 2.05 -1.57 -4.15
C CYS A 40 1.61 -2.78 -4.98
N ASN A 41 2.56 -3.48 -5.59
CA ASN A 41 2.26 -4.69 -6.33
C ASN A 41 1.77 -5.79 -5.36
N TRP A 42 0.57 -6.34 -5.58
CA TRP A 42 0.00 -7.38 -4.73
C TRP A 42 0.84 -8.65 -4.84
N ARG A 43 1.54 -9.03 -3.77
CA ARG A 43 2.14 -10.36 -3.68
C ARG A 43 1.20 -11.26 -2.88
N HIS A 44 0.71 -12.30 -3.56
CA HIS A 44 0.04 -13.40 -2.92
C HIS A 44 1.12 -14.30 -2.31
N ASP A 45 1.27 -14.28 -0.99
CA ASP A 45 2.01 -15.34 -0.31
C ASP A 45 1.01 -16.41 0.10
N LEU A 46 0.79 -17.38 -0.79
CA LEU A 46 0.01 -18.58 -0.51
C LEU A 46 0.83 -19.48 0.41
N GLY A 47 0.90 -19.12 1.69
CA GLY A 47 1.34 -20.01 2.76
C GLY A 47 2.62 -20.79 2.48
N ALA A 48 3.77 -20.11 2.38
CA ALA A 48 5.02 -20.79 2.69
C ALA A 48 5.14 -20.92 4.21
N ILE A 49 5.23 -22.17 4.66
CA ILE A 49 5.47 -22.57 6.05
C ILE A 49 6.80 -21.94 6.49
N GLY A 50 6.74 -20.78 7.16
CA GLY A 50 7.90 -20.11 7.71
C GLY A 50 7.79 -18.59 7.71
N HIS A 51 7.22 -18.02 8.79
CA HIS A 51 7.49 -16.73 9.46
C HIS A 51 8.11 -15.51 8.70
N VAL A 52 8.05 -15.41 7.39
CA VAL A 52 8.59 -14.29 6.62
C VAL A 52 7.43 -13.42 6.19
N LYS A 53 7.41 -12.16 6.65
CA LYS A 53 6.47 -11.16 6.14
C LYS A 53 6.87 -10.83 4.68
N PRO A 54 5.95 -10.83 3.71
CA PRO A 54 6.28 -10.77 2.28
C PRO A 54 7.01 -9.47 1.86
N CYS A 55 6.84 -8.39 2.62
CA CYS A 55 7.53 -7.12 2.39
C CYS A 55 8.95 -7.03 3.01
N SER A 56 9.38 -8.02 3.81
CA SER A 56 10.60 -7.94 4.62
C SER A 56 11.85 -8.57 3.97
N ASN A 57 11.67 -9.44 2.98
CA ASN A 57 12.75 -10.20 2.34
C ASN A 57 12.82 -10.00 0.82
N THR A 58 12.04 -9.07 0.29
CA THR A 58 12.17 -8.69 -1.12
C THR A 58 13.36 -7.72 -1.24
N PRO A 59 14.32 -7.98 -2.15
CA PRO A 59 15.36 -7.01 -2.43
C PRO A 59 14.68 -5.68 -2.81
N HIS A 60 15.17 -4.55 -2.31
CA HIS A 60 14.74 -3.24 -2.78
C HIS A 60 15.20 -3.12 -4.24
N LEU A 61 14.27 -3.27 -5.19
CA LEU A 61 14.58 -3.35 -6.63
C LEU A 61 14.50 -2.00 -7.34
N GLY A 62 14.12 -0.93 -6.63
CA GLY A 62 13.83 0.37 -7.23
C GLY A 62 14.50 1.56 -6.53
N ILE A 63 14.33 2.73 -7.15
CA ILE A 63 14.66 4.02 -6.53
C ILE A 63 13.61 4.27 -5.44
N PRO A 64 14.00 4.43 -4.17
CA PRO A 64 13.05 4.61 -3.09
C PRO A 64 12.29 5.92 -3.23
N PHE A 65 11.04 5.93 -2.77
CA PHE A 65 10.30 7.17 -2.65
C PHE A 65 10.83 7.98 -1.46
N ILE A 66 11.32 9.19 -1.74
CA ILE A 66 11.99 10.03 -0.73
C ILE A 66 10.96 10.87 0.03
N LEU A 67 10.86 10.64 1.34
CA LEU A 67 9.87 11.24 2.23
C LEU A 67 10.52 12.07 3.34
N ARG A 68 9.93 13.22 3.66
CA ARG A 68 10.44 14.07 4.74
C ARG A 68 10.11 13.43 6.09
N ALA A 69 11.14 13.23 6.91
CA ALA A 69 11.01 12.71 8.26
C ALA A 69 10.14 13.63 9.13
N GLY A 70 9.28 13.06 9.97
CA GLY A 70 8.35 13.81 10.82
C GLY A 70 7.17 14.46 10.08
N ALA A 71 7.13 14.41 8.74
CA ALA A 71 6.08 15.05 7.97
C ALA A 71 4.82 14.19 7.90
N ASN A 72 3.67 14.86 7.74
CA ASN A 72 2.44 14.18 7.37
C ASN A 72 2.50 13.77 5.90
N PHE A 73 2.05 12.55 5.63
CA PHE A 73 1.96 11.98 4.30
C PHE A 73 0.62 11.27 4.13
N THR A 74 0.00 11.44 2.96
CA THR A 74 -1.24 10.75 2.61
C THR A 74 -0.90 9.45 1.92
N VAL A 75 -1.15 8.33 2.60
CA VAL A 75 -1.08 7.00 1.98
C VAL A 75 -2.39 6.77 1.26
N THR A 76 -2.30 6.41 -0.03
CA THR A 76 -3.46 6.02 -0.83
C THR A 76 -3.27 4.60 -1.37
N PHE A 77 -4.33 3.80 -1.30
CA PHE A 77 -4.32 2.40 -1.72
C PHE A 77 -5.73 1.94 -2.11
N GLN A 78 -5.82 0.86 -2.88
CA GLN A 78 -7.09 0.30 -3.36
C GLN A 78 -7.36 -1.05 -2.69
N LYS A 79 -8.58 -1.29 -2.19
CA LYS A 79 -9.02 -2.63 -1.78
C LYS A 79 -9.23 -3.48 -3.03
N ASN A 80 -8.43 -4.51 -3.25
CA ASN A 80 -8.52 -5.30 -4.49
C ASN A 80 -9.53 -6.44 -4.41
N LEU A 81 -9.53 -7.17 -3.30
CA LEU A 81 -10.45 -8.28 -3.03
C LEU A 81 -11.35 -7.94 -1.85
N ASP A 82 -12.60 -8.41 -1.91
CA ASP A 82 -13.55 -8.27 -0.83
C ASP A 82 -13.65 -9.59 -0.05
N HIS A 83 -13.09 -9.58 1.17
CA HIS A 83 -13.16 -10.69 2.11
C HIS A 83 -13.88 -10.30 3.40
N TRP A 84 -14.59 -9.17 3.38
CA TRP A 84 -15.26 -8.65 4.55
C TRP A 84 -16.42 -9.54 4.99
N LEU A 85 -16.51 -9.78 6.30
CA LEU A 85 -17.64 -10.42 6.93
C LEU A 85 -18.21 -9.53 8.02
N LYS A 86 -19.52 -9.28 7.98
CA LYS A 86 -20.22 -8.45 8.97
C LYS A 86 -20.01 -8.91 10.42
N LYS A 87 -19.92 -10.22 10.65
CA LYS A 87 -19.75 -10.82 11.98
C LYS A 87 -18.32 -10.66 12.52
N THR A 88 -17.33 -10.65 11.65
CA THR A 88 -15.90 -10.61 11.97
C THR A 88 -15.21 -9.63 11.02
N PRO A 89 -15.47 -8.32 11.16
CA PRO A 89 -14.92 -7.33 10.24
C PRO A 89 -13.39 -7.28 10.36
N GLY A 90 -12.75 -7.26 9.19
CA GLY A 90 -11.32 -7.05 9.06
C GLY A 90 -10.90 -5.59 9.28
N HIS A 91 -9.64 -5.31 8.99
CA HIS A 91 -9.10 -3.95 9.02
C HIS A 91 -7.84 -3.85 8.14
N PHE A 92 -7.51 -2.61 7.77
CA PHE A 92 -6.24 -2.28 7.15
C PHE A 92 -5.26 -1.73 8.20
N LEU A 93 -4.00 -2.15 8.12
CA LEU A 93 -2.89 -1.58 8.86
C LEU A 93 -1.96 -0.86 7.89
N ILE A 94 -1.51 0.32 8.27
CA ILE A 94 -0.42 1.03 7.59
C ILE A 94 0.76 1.02 8.55
N SER A 95 1.88 0.46 8.11
CA SER A 95 3.08 0.27 8.90
C SER A 95 4.33 0.67 8.13
N LEU A 96 5.37 1.04 8.85
CA LEU A 96 6.72 1.19 8.34
C LEU A 96 7.59 0.02 8.83
N VAL A 97 8.37 -0.56 7.93
CA VAL A 97 9.26 -1.69 8.24
C VAL A 97 10.71 -1.28 8.03
N ASP A 98 11.53 -1.46 9.06
CA ASP A 98 12.99 -1.33 9.06
C ASP A 98 13.60 -2.71 9.33
N GLY A 99 13.95 -3.44 8.26
CA GLY A 99 14.38 -4.82 8.34
C GLY A 99 13.34 -5.71 9.03
N LYS A 100 13.57 -6.05 10.30
CA LYS A 100 12.66 -6.89 11.11
C LYS A 100 11.73 -6.09 12.03
N VAL A 101 11.95 -4.79 12.16
CA VAL A 101 11.17 -3.93 13.06
C VAL A 101 10.00 -3.33 12.30
N GLU A 102 8.78 -3.52 12.81
CA GLU A 102 7.57 -2.93 12.26
C GLU A 102 7.02 -1.86 13.21
N SER A 103 6.75 -0.66 12.67
CA SER A 103 6.12 0.45 13.38
C SER A 103 4.78 0.78 12.75
N ARG A 104 3.69 0.62 13.51
CA ARG A 104 2.34 0.94 13.02
C ARG A 104 2.13 2.45 12.94
N LEU A 105 1.72 2.93 11.78
CA LEU A 105 1.38 4.33 11.52
C LEU A 105 -0.12 4.59 11.64
N ALA A 106 -0.95 3.66 11.18
CA ALA A 106 -2.41 3.77 11.27
C ALA A 106 -3.13 2.42 11.19
N MET A 107 -4.41 2.45 11.58
CA MET A 107 -5.37 1.38 11.39
C MET A 107 -6.67 1.97 10.82
N ILE A 108 -7.29 1.25 9.88
CA ILE A 108 -8.57 1.62 9.25
C ILE A 108 -9.50 0.40 9.34
N PRO A 109 -10.61 0.46 10.10
CA PRO A 109 -11.59 -0.63 10.10
C PRO A 109 -12.20 -0.83 8.70
N ASP A 110 -12.35 -2.08 8.26
CA ASP A 110 -13.11 -2.40 7.04
C ASP A 110 -14.60 -2.46 7.39
N LYS A 111 -15.40 -1.58 6.78
CA LYS A 111 -16.85 -1.48 7.06
C LYS A 111 -17.69 -2.18 5.99
N GLY A 112 -17.07 -2.99 5.14
CA GLY A 112 -17.74 -3.65 4.03
C GLY A 112 -17.82 -2.77 2.80
N GLU A 113 -16.88 -1.84 2.64
CA GLU A 113 -16.74 -1.13 1.37
C GLU A 113 -16.42 -2.14 0.24
N PRO A 114 -16.96 -1.98 -0.96
CA PRO A 114 -16.79 -2.94 -2.05
C PRO A 114 -15.33 -3.03 -2.50
N ASN A 115 -15.01 -4.07 -3.28
CA ASN A 115 -13.74 -4.13 -3.99
C ASN A 115 -13.57 -2.91 -4.91
N LEU A 116 -12.31 -2.61 -5.23
CA LEU A 116 -11.83 -1.43 -5.93
C LEU A 116 -12.04 -0.09 -5.20
N THR A 117 -12.50 -0.11 -3.93
CA THR A 117 -12.58 1.11 -3.11
C THR A 117 -11.19 1.70 -2.87
N LEU A 118 -11.04 3.00 -3.14
CA LEU A 118 -9.84 3.77 -2.86
C LEU A 118 -9.89 4.32 -1.44
N TYR A 119 -8.86 4.02 -0.65
CA TYR A 119 -8.65 4.57 0.67
C TYR A 119 -7.57 5.65 0.61
N ALA A 120 -7.76 6.70 1.40
CA ALA A 120 -6.77 7.74 1.63
C ALA A 120 -6.64 8.00 3.13
N LYS A 121 -5.42 7.91 3.67
CA LYS A 121 -5.17 8.10 5.10
C LYS A 121 -3.93 8.94 5.32
N ASN A 122 -4.09 10.05 6.04
CA ASN A 122 -2.96 10.82 6.55
C ASN A 122 -2.29 10.06 7.69
N VAL A 123 -0.98 9.90 7.58
CA VAL A 123 -0.09 9.34 8.59
C VAL A 123 1.08 10.29 8.83
N THR A 124 1.65 10.27 10.03
CA THR A 124 2.87 11.02 10.33
C THR A 124 4.06 10.08 10.17
N MET A 125 4.99 10.42 9.28
CA MET A 125 6.24 9.68 9.11
C MET A 125 7.11 9.85 10.35
N PRO A 126 7.83 8.81 10.81
CA PRO A 126 8.72 8.95 11.94
C PRO A 126 9.90 9.86 11.61
N SER A 127 10.59 10.34 12.63
CA SER A 127 11.79 11.17 12.46
C SER A 127 13.06 10.36 12.16
N ALA A 128 12.98 9.03 12.23
CA ALA A 128 14.10 8.09 12.08
C ALA A 128 13.60 6.68 11.66
N PRO A 129 14.48 5.82 11.10
CA PRO A 129 15.84 6.12 10.69
C PRO A 129 15.89 6.99 9.42
N LEU A 130 16.90 7.86 9.34
CA LEU A 130 17.16 8.69 8.15
C LEU A 130 18.14 7.97 7.22
N HIS A 131 18.00 8.20 5.91
CA HIS A 131 18.92 7.72 4.88
C HIS A 131 19.14 6.20 4.89
N LYS A 132 18.06 5.46 5.21
CA LYS A 132 18.04 4.01 5.17
C LYS A 132 16.88 3.53 4.31
N PRO A 133 17.06 2.43 3.56
CA PRO A 133 15.94 1.74 2.92
C PRO A 133 14.92 1.31 3.97
N LEU A 134 13.67 1.65 3.71
CA LEU A 134 12.51 1.31 4.53
C LEU A 134 11.41 0.78 3.62
N THR A 135 10.49 0.01 4.19
CA THR A 135 9.30 -0.44 3.48
C THR A 135 8.04 0.16 4.10
N LEU A 136 7.31 0.96 3.34
CA LEU A 136 5.93 1.31 3.70
C LEU A 136 5.02 0.15 3.31
N GLN A 137 4.24 -0.33 4.26
CA GLN A 137 3.41 -1.51 4.11
C GLN A 137 1.95 -1.20 4.43
N VAL A 138 1.04 -1.65 3.56
CA VAL A 138 -0.38 -1.79 3.86
C VAL A 138 -0.71 -3.28 4.00
N ILE A 139 -1.39 -3.64 5.09
CA ILE A 139 -1.83 -5.00 5.37
C ILE A 139 -3.35 -5.01 5.46
N TYR A 140 -4.04 -5.83 4.68
CA TYR A 140 -5.45 -6.13 4.89
C TYR A 140 -5.58 -7.39 5.75
N VAL A 141 -6.01 -7.26 7.00
CA VAL A 141 -6.31 -8.36 7.91
C VAL A 141 -7.79 -8.71 7.76
N THR A 142 -8.11 -9.89 7.21
CA THR A 142 -9.48 -10.21 6.78
C THR A 142 -10.42 -10.59 7.92
N MET A 143 -9.92 -11.27 8.95
CA MET A 143 -10.72 -11.92 10.00
C MET A 143 -11.80 -12.88 9.44
N ASN A 144 -11.62 -13.36 8.22
CA ASN A 144 -12.50 -14.29 7.54
C ASN A 144 -11.82 -15.66 7.45
N HIS A 145 -12.39 -16.68 8.11
CA HIS A 145 -11.82 -18.02 8.14
C HIS A 145 -11.80 -18.75 6.78
N ASP A 146 -12.61 -18.28 5.82
CA ASP A 146 -12.69 -18.82 4.46
C ASP A 146 -11.74 -18.11 3.48
N ALA A 147 -10.99 -17.12 3.96
CA ALA A 147 -10.04 -16.34 3.17
C ALA A 147 -8.63 -16.41 3.76
N PRO A 148 -7.58 -16.09 2.97
CA PRO A 148 -6.27 -15.83 3.52
C PRO A 148 -6.35 -14.80 4.67
N PRO A 149 -5.59 -14.99 5.75
CA PRO A 149 -5.72 -14.14 6.94
C PRO A 149 -5.24 -12.70 6.67
N MET A 150 -4.29 -12.53 5.77
CA MET A 150 -3.69 -11.24 5.45
C MET A 150 -3.33 -11.11 3.97
N PHE A 151 -3.44 -9.89 3.45
CA PHE A 151 -2.92 -9.49 2.13
C PHE A 151 -2.01 -8.28 2.30
N TYR A 152 -0.99 -8.18 1.44
CA TYR A 152 0.09 -7.21 1.63
C TYR A 152 0.34 -6.37 0.38
N GLN A 153 0.66 -5.12 0.63
CA GLN A 153 1.02 -4.11 -0.33
C GLN A 153 2.26 -3.36 0.20
N CYS A 154 3.35 -3.33 -0.57
CA CYS A 154 4.64 -2.81 -0.12
C CYS A 154 5.19 -1.74 -1.08
N SER A 155 5.93 -0.78 -0.54
CA SER A 155 6.78 0.13 -1.31
C SER A 155 8.05 0.50 -0.59
N ASP A 156 9.11 0.65 -1.38
CA ASP A 156 10.41 1.11 -0.92
C ASP A 156 10.36 2.64 -0.70
N ILE A 157 10.74 3.09 0.49
CA ILE A 157 10.86 4.50 0.83
C ILE A 157 12.20 4.78 1.50
N GLU A 158 12.61 6.05 1.53
CA GLU A 158 13.71 6.53 2.36
C GLU A 158 13.28 7.83 3.03
N LEU A 159 13.63 7.99 4.31
CA LEU A 159 13.37 9.22 5.05
C LEU A 159 14.58 10.16 4.99
N TYR A 160 14.31 11.45 4.75
CA TYR A 160 15.33 12.51 4.82
C TYR A 160 14.91 13.63 5.77
N THR A 161 15.90 14.38 6.26
CA THR A 161 15.70 15.61 7.00
C THR A 161 15.91 16.83 6.10
N SER A 162 15.05 17.84 6.21
CA SER A 162 15.32 19.16 5.64
C SER A 162 16.37 19.83 6.52
N LYS A 163 17.51 20.19 5.95
CA LYS A 163 18.49 21.06 6.63
C LYS A 163 17.87 22.37 7.09
#